data_AF-A0A0N4TA75-F1
#
_entry.id   AF-A0A0N4TA75-F1
#
_cell.length_a   1.000
_cell.length_b   1.000
_cell.length_c   1.000
_cell.angle_alpha   90.00
_cell.angle_beta   90.00
_cell.angle_gamma   90.00
#
_symmetry.space_group_name_H-M   'P 1'
#
loop_
_entity.id
_entity.type
_entity.pdbx_description
1 polymer ?
#
loop_
_entity_poly.entity_id
_entity_poly.type
_entity_poly.pdbx_seq_one_letter_code
_entity_poly.pdbx_strand_id
1 'polypeptide(L)'
;MHYITLLSCQQELIRQSWQTISAKLEVNEQNFGFFVYRRVFEHNPLLKRPFHVEEYDLLDLIPREHSIFRQMRLFTNLIALAVRHDDELETEIAPAIFRYGQRHYKFAEEYFNEETVRLFCSQVVCAVADLLEVDIDPACMEAWIDMMRFIGCRLLDGFNYIRLSSNKKLSINTADHIFYVL
;
A
#
# COMPACT_ATOMS: atom_id res chain seq x y z
N MET A 1 -7.68 14.65 -14.17
CA MET A 1 -6.81 13.53 -13.76
C MET A 1 -5.39 14.06 -13.84
N HIS A 2 -4.83 14.52 -12.72
CA HIS A 2 -3.43 14.96 -12.68
C HIS A 2 -2.57 13.70 -12.66
N TYR A 3 -1.71 13.54 -13.68
CA TYR A 3 -0.67 12.52 -13.66
C TYR A 3 0.28 12.84 -12.50
N ILE A 4 0.41 11.92 -11.54
CA ILE A 4 1.42 12.05 -10.49
C ILE A 4 2.70 11.47 -11.07
N THR A 5 3.51 12.34 -11.67
CA THR A 5 4.91 12.02 -11.99
C THR A 5 5.75 12.64 -10.89
N LEU A 6 6.44 11.81 -10.10
CA LEU A 6 7.42 12.29 -9.14
C LEU A 6 8.53 13.04 -9.90
N LEU A 7 8.94 14.20 -9.39
CA LEU A 7 10.07 14.94 -9.95
C LEU A 7 11.37 14.14 -9.74
N SER A 8 12.38 14.33 -10.58
CA SER A 8 13.64 13.59 -10.48
C SER A 8 14.33 13.74 -9.12
N CYS A 9 14.25 14.92 -8.50
CA CYS A 9 14.74 15.13 -7.14
C CYS A 9 13.96 14.33 -6.09
N GLN A 10 12.64 14.18 -6.25
CA GLN A 10 11.79 13.39 -5.35
C GLN A 10 12.10 11.89 -5.48
N GLN A 11 12.34 11.40 -6.70
CA GLN A 11 12.77 10.03 -6.97
C GLN A 11 14.09 9.72 -6.27
N GLU A 12 15.09 10.60 -6.42
CA GLU A 12 16.38 10.44 -5.75
C GLU A 12 16.23 10.40 -4.22
N LEU A 13 15.44 11.29 -3.64
CA LEU A 13 15.16 11.30 -2.20
C LEU A 13 14.49 10.01 -1.72
N ILE A 14 13.53 9.46 -2.49
CA ILE A 14 12.87 8.19 -2.16
C ILE A 14 13.86 7.03 -2.22
N ARG A 15 14.70 6.96 -3.26
CA ARG A 15 15.71 5.89 -3.41
C ARG A 15 16.75 5.93 -2.31
N GLN A 16 17.30 7.11 -2.00
CA GLN A 16 18.31 7.28 -0.94
C GLN A 16 17.74 6.96 0.44
N SER A 17 16.54 7.48 0.75
CA SER A 17 15.89 7.17 2.03
C SER A 17 15.56 5.68 2.17
N TRP A 18 15.07 5.03 1.10
CA TRP A 18 14.81 3.60 1.12
C TRP A 18 16.07 2.74 1.30
N GLN A 19 17.22 3.17 0.75
CA GLN A 19 18.50 2.50 0.98
C GLN A 19 18.89 2.55 2.46
N THR A 20 18.79 3.72 3.09
CA THR A 20 19.03 3.88 4.53
C THR A 20 18.09 3.01 5.37
N ILE A 21 16.80 3.02 5.03
CA ILE A 21 15.80 2.17 5.68
C ILE A 21 16.16 0.70 5.53
N SER A 22 16.49 0.26 4.32
CA SER A 22 16.83 -1.14 4.03
C SER A 22 18.03 -1.62 4.85
N ALA A 23 19.07 -0.80 4.99
CA ALA A 23 20.22 -1.12 5.83
C ALA A 23 19.83 -1.28 7.31
N LYS A 24 18.94 -0.43 7.84
CA LYS A 24 18.43 -0.57 9.22
C LYS A 24 17.54 -1.79 9.40
N LEU A 25 16.75 -2.15 8.39
CA LEU A 25 15.90 -3.34 8.41
C LEU A 25 16.72 -4.63 8.47
N GLU A 26 17.84 -4.68 7.73
CA GLU A 26 18.80 -5.79 7.77
C GLU A 26 19.39 -5.97 9.18
N VAL A 27 19.83 -4.88 9.81
CA VAL A 27 20.39 -4.91 11.18
C VAL A 27 19.35 -5.38 12.21
N ASN A 28 18.09 -4.96 12.05
CA ASN A 28 17.01 -5.32 12.96
C ASN A 28 16.40 -6.72 12.70
N GLU A 29 16.84 -7.42 11.64
CA GLU A 29 16.26 -8.68 11.18
C GLU A 29 14.72 -8.61 10.99
N GLN A 30 14.21 -7.44 10.59
CA GLN A 30 12.78 -7.18 10.42
C GLN A 30 12.48 -6.67 9.03
N ASN A 31 11.24 -6.86 8.60
CA ASN A 31 10.77 -6.30 7.32
C ASN A 31 10.00 -5.00 7.56
N PHE A 32 10.00 -4.09 6.59
CA PHE A 32 9.33 -2.79 6.70
C PHE A 32 7.85 -2.93 7.09
N GLY A 33 7.16 -3.93 6.54
CA GLY A 33 5.77 -4.25 6.83
C GLY A 33 5.50 -4.53 8.30
N PHE A 34 6.47 -5.07 9.06
CA PHE A 34 6.33 -5.26 10.51
C PHE A 34 6.08 -3.92 11.22
N PHE A 35 6.88 -2.90 10.93
CA PHE A 35 6.77 -1.56 11.52
C PHE A 35 5.45 -0.89 11.13
N VAL A 36 5.00 -1.06 9.89
CA VAL A 36 3.73 -0.50 9.41
C VAL A 36 2.55 -1.19 10.07
N TYR A 37 2.51 -2.52 10.08
CA TYR A 37 1.39 -3.28 10.65
C TYR A 37 1.25 -3.05 12.15
N ARG A 38 2.37 -2.96 12.88
CA ARG A 38 2.36 -2.61 14.31
C ARG A 38 1.61 -1.30 14.54
N ARG A 39 1.98 -0.24 13.80
CA ARG A 39 1.34 1.07 13.89
C ARG A 39 -0.13 1.03 13.51
N VAL A 40 -0.48 0.31 12.44
CA VAL A 40 -1.87 0.18 11.99
C VAL A 40 -2.72 -0.47 13.06
N PHE A 41 -2.23 -1.54 13.69
CA PHE A 41 -2.98 -2.25 14.74
C PHE A 41 -3.04 -1.49 16.06
N GLU A 42 -2.03 -0.67 16.38
CA GLU A 42 -2.07 0.27 17.50
C GLU A 42 -3.14 1.36 17.27
N HIS A 43 -3.24 1.89 16.04
CA HIS A 43 -4.24 2.91 15.70
C HIS A 43 -5.66 2.35 15.55
N ASN A 44 -5.80 1.16 14.96
CA ASN A 44 -7.08 0.50 14.76
C ASN A 44 -6.97 -1.01 15.02
N PRO A 45 -7.20 -1.44 16.28
CA PRO A 45 -7.13 -2.86 16.66
C PRO A 45 -8.13 -3.77 15.92
N LEU A 46 -9.24 -3.23 15.40
CA LEU A 46 -10.21 -4.05 14.65
C LEU A 46 -9.62 -4.63 13.36
N LEU A 47 -8.59 -3.98 12.81
CA LEU A 47 -7.89 -4.47 11.63
C LEU A 47 -7.03 -5.71 11.89
N LYS A 48 -6.88 -6.16 13.16
CA LYS A 48 -6.27 -7.46 13.47
C LYS A 48 -7.11 -8.65 12.98
N ARG A 49 -8.45 -8.51 12.97
CA ARG A 49 -9.41 -9.58 12.60
C ARG A 49 -9.20 -10.18 11.22
N PRO A 50 -9.08 -9.39 10.12
CA PRO A 50 -8.85 -9.97 8.79
C PRO A 50 -7.52 -10.73 8.66
N PHE A 51 -6.62 -10.60 9.63
CA PHE A 51 -5.36 -11.36 9.68
C PHE A 51 -5.38 -12.48 10.72
N HIS A 52 -6.47 -12.68 11.48
CA HIS A 52 -6.58 -13.68 12.54
C HIS A 52 -5.49 -13.55 13.61
N VAL A 53 -5.30 -12.32 14.10
CA VAL A 53 -4.29 -12.00 15.14
C VAL A 53 -4.87 -11.15 16.28
N GLU A 54 -6.19 -11.12 16.41
CA GLU A 54 -6.88 -10.36 17.46
C GLU A 54 -6.57 -10.85 18.89
N GLU A 55 -6.14 -12.10 19.07
CA GLU A 55 -5.74 -12.62 20.39
C GLU A 55 -4.38 -12.09 20.89
N TYR A 56 -3.56 -11.51 20.01
CA TYR A 56 -2.23 -11.02 20.37
C TYR A 56 -2.28 -9.53 20.67
N ASP A 57 -1.93 -9.14 21.89
CA ASP A 57 -1.84 -7.73 22.27
C ASP A 57 -0.75 -7.00 21.46
N LEU A 58 0.43 -7.63 21.38
CA LEU A 58 1.61 -7.11 20.67
C LEU A 58 1.93 -7.97 19.45
N LEU A 59 2.38 -7.32 18.38
CA LEU A 59 2.76 -7.99 17.13
C LEU A 59 3.96 -8.94 17.32
N ASP A 60 4.87 -8.60 18.24
CA ASP A 60 6.04 -9.40 18.62
C ASP A 60 5.70 -10.75 19.26
N LEU A 61 4.47 -10.92 19.78
CA LEU A 61 4.03 -12.15 20.43
C LEU A 61 3.47 -13.18 19.44
N ILE A 62 3.29 -12.81 18.17
CA ILE A 62 2.74 -13.69 17.15
C ILE A 62 3.78 -14.78 16.79
N PRO A 63 3.40 -16.08 16.77
CA PRO A 63 4.29 -17.16 16.36
C PRO A 63 4.91 -16.94 14.98
N ARG A 64 6.21 -17.18 14.81
CA ARG A 64 6.96 -16.86 13.58
C ARG A 64 6.41 -17.56 12.33
N GLU A 65 5.73 -18.69 12.51
CA GLU A 65 5.10 -19.49 11.46
C GLU A 65 3.77 -18.90 10.98
N HIS A 66 3.23 -17.90 11.71
CA HIS A 66 1.95 -17.29 11.41
C HIS A 66 1.96 -16.61 10.03
N SER A 67 0.85 -16.78 9.30
CA SER A 67 0.74 -16.34 7.91
C SER A 67 0.87 -14.81 7.73
N ILE A 68 0.64 -14.03 8.78
CA ILE A 68 0.76 -12.57 8.76
C ILE A 68 2.17 -12.11 8.38
N PHE A 69 3.22 -12.82 8.80
CA PHE A 69 4.60 -12.46 8.45
C PHE A 69 4.85 -12.54 6.94
N ARG A 70 4.17 -13.47 6.25
CA ARG A 70 4.17 -13.51 4.78
C ARG A 70 3.48 -12.28 4.21
N GLN A 71 2.36 -11.84 4.78
CA GLN A 71 1.64 -10.64 4.32
C GLN A 71 2.48 -9.36 4.51
N MET A 72 3.14 -9.20 5.65
CA MET A 72 4.04 -8.08 5.90
C MET A 72 5.22 -8.06 4.92
N ARG A 73 5.77 -9.23 4.58
CA ARG A 73 6.83 -9.34 3.55
C ARG A 73 6.33 -8.99 2.16
N LEU A 74 5.13 -9.45 1.78
CA LEU A 74 4.51 -9.09 0.50
C LEU A 74 4.27 -7.57 0.42
N PHE A 75 3.81 -6.96 1.50
CA PHE A 75 3.66 -5.51 1.61
C PHE A 75 5.00 -4.79 1.47
N THR A 76 6.04 -5.24 2.19
CA THR A 76 7.40 -4.71 2.08
C THR A 76 7.90 -4.75 0.64
N ASN A 77 7.71 -5.89 -0.04
CA ASN A 77 8.14 -6.06 -1.42
C ASN A 77 7.39 -5.14 -2.38
N LEU A 78 6.12 -4.83 -2.10
CA LEU A 78 5.33 -3.88 -2.89
C LEU A 78 5.91 -2.47 -2.80
N ILE A 79 6.23 -2.02 -1.58
CA ILE A 79 6.87 -0.71 -1.37
C ILE A 79 8.25 -0.69 -2.04
N ALA A 80 9.07 -1.71 -1.84
CA ALA A 80 10.38 -1.82 -2.47
C ALA A 80 10.29 -1.82 -4.01
N LEU A 81 9.25 -2.45 -4.58
CA LEU A 81 9.01 -2.44 -6.01
C LEU A 81 8.61 -1.03 -6.50
N ALA A 82 7.73 -0.34 -5.77
CA ALA A 82 7.37 1.03 -6.09
C ALA A 82 8.58 1.98 -6.07
N VAL A 83 9.47 1.84 -5.08
CA VAL A 83 10.72 2.61 -5.01
C VAL A 83 11.65 2.32 -6.19
N ARG A 84 11.72 1.07 -6.67
CA ARG A 84 12.59 0.70 -7.80
C ARG A 84 12.11 1.23 -9.16
N HIS A 85 10.83 1.52 -9.28
CA HIS A 85 10.18 2.02 -10.50
C HIS A 85 9.46 3.34 -10.21
N ASP A 86 10.06 4.18 -9.36
CA ASP A 86 9.53 5.47 -8.92
C ASP A 86 9.47 6.52 -10.05
N ASP A 87 10.22 6.30 -11.13
CA ASP A 87 10.18 7.04 -12.39
C ASP A 87 9.07 6.56 -13.35
N GLU A 88 8.61 5.32 -13.19
CA GLU A 88 7.63 4.65 -14.06
C GLU A 88 6.42 4.11 -13.29
N LEU A 89 6.02 4.80 -12.21
CA LEU A 89 4.93 4.37 -11.32
C LEU A 89 3.62 4.08 -12.06
N GLU A 90 3.25 4.90 -13.04
CA GLU A 90 1.99 4.73 -13.79
C GLU A 90 2.01 3.49 -14.70
N THR A 91 3.13 3.23 -15.38
CA THR A 91 3.23 2.15 -16.37
C THR A 91 3.56 0.81 -15.73
N GLU A 92 4.48 0.79 -14.75
CA GLU A 92 5.01 -0.45 -14.17
C GLU A 92 4.30 -0.84 -12.87
N ILE A 93 3.92 0.13 -12.04
CA ILE A 93 3.40 -0.13 -10.69
C ILE A 93 1.87 -0.10 -10.65
N ALA A 94 1.23 0.88 -11.28
CA ALA A 94 -0.22 1.07 -11.24
C ALA A 94 -1.01 -0.20 -11.61
N PRO A 95 -0.67 -0.95 -12.68
CA PRO A 95 -1.42 -2.16 -13.04
C PRO A 95 -1.37 -3.24 -11.95
N ALA A 96 -0.22 -3.40 -11.30
CA ALA A 96 -0.06 -4.37 -10.21
C ALA A 96 -0.85 -3.96 -8.98
N ILE A 97 -0.77 -2.68 -8.59
CA ILE A 97 -1.52 -2.11 -7.46
C ILE A 97 -3.03 -2.21 -7.68
N PHE A 98 -3.50 -1.86 -8.88
CA PHE A 98 -4.90 -2.00 -9.25
C PHE A 98 -5.39 -3.44 -9.06
N ARG A 99 -4.64 -4.43 -9.55
CA ARG A 99 -4.97 -5.86 -9.35
C ARG A 99 -4.93 -6.29 -7.87
N TYR A 100 -4.09 -5.67 -7.04
CA TYR A 100 -4.16 -5.88 -5.58
C TYR A 100 -5.47 -5.34 -5.01
N GLY A 101 -5.89 -4.13 -5.40
CA GLY A 101 -7.18 -3.57 -5.00
C GLY A 101 -8.36 -4.48 -5.35
N GLN A 102 -8.38 -5.00 -6.58
CA GLN A 102 -9.39 -5.96 -7.03
C GLN A 102 -9.46 -7.22 -6.16
N ARG A 103 -8.30 -7.73 -5.70
CA ARG A 103 -8.24 -8.92 -4.85
C ARG A 103 -8.82 -8.66 -3.46
N HIS A 104 -8.61 -7.48 -2.88
CA HIS A 104 -9.14 -7.14 -1.57
C HIS A 104 -10.66 -7.12 -1.52
N TYR A 105 -11.33 -6.77 -2.62
CA TYR A 105 -12.80 -6.87 -2.69
C TYR A 105 -13.31 -8.29 -2.42
N LYS A 106 -12.60 -9.32 -2.89
CA LYS A 106 -13.05 -10.72 -2.74
C LYS A 106 -12.86 -11.28 -1.33
N PHE A 107 -11.89 -10.76 -0.58
CA PHE A 107 -11.42 -11.40 0.66
C PHE A 107 -11.52 -10.51 1.90
N ALA A 108 -11.69 -9.20 1.74
CA ALA A 108 -11.62 -8.22 2.82
C ALA A 108 -12.59 -7.05 2.59
N GLU A 109 -13.70 -7.24 1.88
CA GLU A 109 -14.66 -6.16 1.54
C GLU A 109 -15.09 -5.35 2.78
N GLU A 110 -15.35 -6.03 3.89
CA GLU A 110 -15.80 -5.40 5.15
C GLU A 110 -14.73 -4.50 5.80
N TYR A 111 -13.45 -4.76 5.54
CA TYR A 111 -12.32 -4.07 6.16
C TYR A 111 -11.57 -3.15 5.18
N PHE A 112 -11.88 -3.22 3.88
CA PHE A 112 -11.15 -2.49 2.85
C PHE A 112 -12.00 -1.32 2.33
N ASN A 113 -11.69 -0.14 2.84
CA ASN A 113 -12.35 1.12 2.48
C ASN A 113 -11.33 2.26 2.43
N GLU A 114 -11.80 3.46 2.05
CA GLU A 114 -10.93 4.64 1.92
C GLU A 114 -10.19 4.95 3.23
N GLU A 115 -10.88 4.88 4.38
CA GLU A 115 -10.28 5.15 5.69
C GLU A 115 -9.13 4.20 6.00
N THR A 116 -9.34 2.90 5.79
CA THR A 116 -8.33 1.88 6.05
C THR A 116 -7.14 2.01 5.09
N VAL A 117 -7.40 2.26 3.80
CA VAL A 117 -6.31 2.50 2.83
C VAL A 117 -5.51 3.74 3.19
N ARG A 118 -6.18 4.85 3.56
CA ARG A 118 -5.52 6.07 4.01
C ARG A 118 -4.70 5.84 5.28
N LEU A 119 -5.20 5.06 6.24
CA LEU A 119 -4.47 4.68 7.44
C LEU A 119 -3.20 3.91 7.09
N PHE A 120 -3.27 2.87 6.25
CA PHE A 120 -2.07 2.15 5.83
C PHE A 120 -1.07 3.08 5.12
N CYS A 121 -1.55 3.95 4.23
CA CYS A 121 -0.70 4.90 3.52
C CYS A 121 0.00 5.88 4.47
N SER A 122 -0.70 6.43 5.45
CA SER A 122 -0.10 7.33 6.43
C SER A 122 0.89 6.59 7.34
N GLN A 123 0.59 5.36 7.76
CA GLN A 123 1.51 4.58 8.60
C GLN A 123 2.78 4.15 7.86
N VAL A 124 2.75 4.02 6.52
CA VAL A 124 3.99 3.89 5.73
C VAL A 124 4.85 5.14 5.88
N VAL A 125 4.27 6.32 5.69
CA VAL A 125 4.99 7.60 5.81
C VAL A 125 5.52 7.79 7.23
N CYS A 126 4.75 7.45 8.26
CA CYS A 126 5.22 7.50 9.65
C CYS A 126 6.33 6.48 9.93
N ALA A 127 6.25 5.27 9.36
CA ALA A 127 7.31 4.27 9.51
C ALA A 127 8.62 4.70 8.82
N VAL A 128 8.52 5.35 7.65
CA VAL A 128 9.67 5.99 6.98
C VAL A 128 10.30 7.03 7.90
N ALA A 129 9.51 7.94 8.45
CA ALA A 129 10.02 8.98 9.36
C ALA A 129 10.76 8.37 10.56
N ASP A 130 10.12 7.46 11.27
CA ASP A 130 10.73 6.77 12.41
C ASP A 130 12.05 6.08 12.08
N LEU A 131 12.12 5.41 10.92
CA LEU A 131 13.31 4.68 10.51
C LEU A 131 14.41 5.62 9.99
N LEU A 132 14.09 6.82 9.53
CA LEU A 132 15.09 7.84 9.13
C LEU A 132 15.59 8.67 10.32
N GLU A 133 14.85 8.72 11.43
CA GLU A 133 15.18 9.43 12.67
C GLU A 133 15.28 10.96 12.49
N VAL A 134 16.28 11.63 13.08
CA VAL A 134 16.22 13.08 13.38
C VAL A 134 16.55 13.98 12.17
N ASP A 135 17.09 13.43 11.08
CA ASP A 135 17.54 14.20 9.89
C ASP A 135 16.63 14.01 8.68
N ILE A 136 15.33 14.16 8.88
CA ILE A 136 14.35 14.01 7.80
C ILE A 136 14.22 15.33 7.02
N ASP A 137 14.66 15.31 5.77
CA ASP A 137 14.34 16.36 4.80
C ASP A 137 12.82 16.43 4.56
N PRO A 138 12.16 17.59 4.79
CA PRO A 138 10.75 17.77 4.46
C PRO A 138 10.38 17.37 3.02
N ALA A 139 11.27 17.63 2.05
CA ALA A 139 11.04 17.26 0.65
C ALA A 139 11.02 15.73 0.46
N CYS A 140 11.80 14.99 1.26
CA CYS A 140 11.77 13.53 1.26
C CYS A 140 10.39 13.03 1.75
N MET A 141 9.85 13.64 2.81
CA MET A 141 8.53 13.27 3.32
C MET A 141 7.41 13.60 2.33
N GLU A 142 7.47 14.76 1.68
CA GLU A 142 6.52 15.11 0.62
C GLU A 142 6.55 14.10 -0.53
N ALA A 143 7.74 13.66 -0.95
CA ALA A 143 7.90 12.63 -1.97
C ALA A 143 7.25 11.29 -1.54
N TRP A 144 7.48 10.85 -0.31
CA TRP A 144 6.83 9.64 0.24
C TRP A 144 5.31 9.78 0.34
N ILE A 145 4.82 10.95 0.75
CA ILE A 145 3.38 11.25 0.79
C ILE A 145 2.77 11.15 -0.60
N ASP A 146 3.40 11.72 -1.62
CA ASP A 146 2.90 11.70 -2.99
C ASP A 146 2.91 10.29 -3.58
N MET A 147 3.98 9.51 -3.36
CA MET A 147 4.03 8.11 -3.78
C MET A 147 2.95 7.26 -3.08
N MET A 148 2.74 7.44 -1.78
CA MET A 148 1.72 6.70 -1.05
C MET A 148 0.30 7.14 -1.41
N ARG A 149 0.08 8.42 -1.70
CA ARG A 149 -1.19 8.91 -2.25
C ARG A 149 -1.49 8.24 -3.58
N PHE A 150 -0.50 8.17 -4.47
CA PHE A 150 -0.64 7.48 -5.75
C PHE A 150 -1.03 6.00 -5.57
N ILE A 151 -0.27 5.26 -4.75
CA ILE A 151 -0.53 3.84 -4.47
C ILE A 151 -1.93 3.65 -3.86
N GLY A 152 -2.28 4.45 -2.86
CA GLY A 152 -3.59 4.39 -2.19
C GLY A 152 -4.75 4.62 -3.16
N CYS A 153 -4.65 5.61 -4.03
CA CYS A 153 -5.65 5.87 -5.07
C CYS A 153 -5.80 4.65 -6.01
N ARG A 154 -4.70 4.09 -6.51
CA ARG A 154 -4.75 2.93 -7.42
C ARG A 154 -5.30 1.67 -6.76
N LEU A 155 -5.03 1.46 -5.47
CA LEU A 155 -5.64 0.39 -4.69
C LEU A 155 -7.16 0.54 -4.61
N LEU A 156 -7.64 1.75 -4.29
CA LEU A 156 -9.06 2.05 -4.20
C LEU A 156 -9.77 1.97 -5.57
N ASP A 157 -9.12 2.41 -6.64
CA ASP A 157 -9.62 2.28 -8.01
C ASP A 157 -9.89 0.80 -8.35
N GLY A 158 -8.93 -0.07 -8.07
CA GLY A 158 -9.06 -1.51 -8.31
C GLY A 158 -10.18 -2.16 -7.49
N PHE A 159 -10.29 -1.80 -6.21
CA PHE A 159 -11.37 -2.28 -5.34
C PHE A 159 -12.74 -1.83 -5.84
N ASN A 160 -12.89 -0.54 -6.15
CA ASN A 160 -14.14 0.04 -6.64
C ASN A 160 -14.54 -0.50 -7.99
N TYR A 161 -13.59 -0.82 -8.87
CA TYR A 161 -13.88 -1.46 -10.15
C TYR A 161 -14.65 -2.77 -9.95
N ILE A 162 -14.17 -3.67 -9.07
CA ILE A 162 -14.86 -4.96 -8.82
C ILE A 162 -16.19 -4.75 -8.08
N ARG A 163 -16.22 -3.85 -7.09
CA ARG A 163 -17.46 -3.51 -6.37
C ARG A 163 -18.56 -3.05 -7.32
N LEU A 164 -18.23 -2.14 -8.24
CA LEU A 164 -19.16 -1.63 -9.23
C LEU A 164 -19.54 -2.70 -10.26
N SER A 165 -18.60 -3.55 -10.71
CA SER A 165 -18.87 -4.62 -11.66
C SER A 165 -19.67 -5.78 -11.07
N SER A 166 -19.62 -5.98 -9.76
CA SER A 166 -20.36 -7.04 -9.05
C SER A 166 -21.77 -6.58 -8.66
N ASN A 167 -21.91 -5.32 -8.23
CA ASN A 167 -23.21 -4.70 -7.91
C ASN A 167 -24.01 -4.36 -9.17
N LYS A 168 -23.34 -3.98 -10.26
CA LYS A 168 -23.92 -4.08 -11.60
C LYS A 168 -23.83 -5.56 -12.02
N LYS A 169 -24.83 -6.38 -11.66
CA LYS A 169 -25.32 -7.32 -12.68
C LYS A 169 -25.51 -6.45 -13.91
N LEU A 170 -24.62 -6.61 -14.88
CA LEU A 170 -24.72 -6.01 -16.19
C LEU A 170 -26.09 -6.43 -16.71
N SER A 171 -27.11 -5.61 -16.47
CA SER A 171 -28.28 -5.51 -17.32
C SER A 171 -27.74 -4.95 -18.62
N ILE A 172 -27.04 -5.79 -19.38
CA ILE A 172 -26.83 -5.58 -20.80
C ILE A 172 -28.24 -5.71 -21.35
N ASN A 173 -28.96 -4.59 -21.36
CA ASN A 173 -29.99 -4.39 -22.33
C ASN A 173 -29.25 -4.42 -23.66
N THR A 174 -29.40 -5.50 -24.42
CA THR A 174 -28.77 -5.75 -25.73
C THR A 174 -29.25 -4.78 -26.83
N ALA A 175 -29.74 -3.59 -26.44
CA ALA A 175 -30.31 -2.60 -27.35
C ALA A 175 -29.36 -1.44 -27.68
N ASP A 176 -28.32 -1.18 -26.88
CA ASP A 176 -27.45 -0.03 -27.13
C ASP A 176 -26.12 -0.45 -27.77
N HIS A 177 -25.94 0.04 -28.99
CA HIS A 177 -24.85 -0.25 -29.90
C HIS A 177 -23.46 -0.07 -29.28
N ILE A 178 -22.63 -1.09 -29.44
CA ILE A 178 -21.21 -1.08 -29.08
C ILE A 178 -20.48 -0.10 -30.01
N PHE A 179 -19.97 1.00 -29.46
CA PHE A 179 -18.98 1.83 -30.13
C PHE A 179 -17.59 1.24 -29.90
N TYR A 180 -16.91 0.86 -30.98
CA TYR A 180 -15.47 0.64 -30.99
C TYR A 180 -14.80 1.94 -31.42
N VAL A 181 -13.77 2.37 -30.67
CA VAL A 181 -12.82 3.39 -31.14
C VAL A 181 -11.54 2.64 -31.53
N LEU A 182 -11.15 2.80 -32.81
CA LEU A 182 -9.89 2.31 -33.40
C LEU A 182 -8.69 3.10 -32.88
#